data_AF-A0A382ZVV6-F1
#
_entry.id   AF-A0A382ZVV6-F1
#
_cell.length_a   1.000
_cell.length_b   1.000
_cell.length_c   1.000
_cell.angle_alpha   90.00
_cell.angle_beta   90.00
_cell.angle_gamma   90.00
#
_symmetry.space_group_name_H-M   'P 1'
#
loop_
_entity.id
_entity.type
_entity.pdbx_description
1 polymer ?
#
loop_
_entity_poly.entity_id
_entity_poly.type
_entity_poly.pdbx_seq_one_letter_code
_entity_poly.pdbx_strand_id
1 'polypeptide(L)' 'RHITLDRSMWGSDQAASLEPAGVKLLTANIRRLEKALGNGIKGVLDAERSAMHKLRRRSDF' A
#
# COMPACT_ATOMS: atom_id res chain seq x y z
N ARG A 1 -0.24 -16.94 -7.05
CA ARG A 1 -0.85 -16.18 -8.18
C ARG A 1 -0.35 -16.84 -9.45
N HIS A 2 -1.19 -17.03 -10.47
CA HIS A 2 -0.76 -17.61 -11.74
C HIS A 2 -0.02 -16.55 -12.57
N ILE A 3 0.98 -16.94 -13.36
CA ILE A 3 1.81 -16.04 -14.18
C ILE A 3 1.79 -16.55 -15.62
N THR A 4 1.69 -15.63 -16.57
CA THR A 4 1.74 -15.93 -18.00
C THR A 4 2.55 -14.88 -18.76
N LEU A 5 2.96 -15.19 -19.98
CA LEU A 5 3.56 -14.23 -20.90
C LEU A 5 2.49 -13.44 -21.67
N ASP A 6 1.32 -14.05 -21.92
CA ASP A 6 0.20 -13.46 -22.64
C ASP A 6 -1.12 -14.14 -22.19
N ARG A 7 -2.07 -13.36 -21.69
CA ARG A 7 -3.37 -13.83 -21.19
C ARG A 7 -4.36 -14.22 -22.28
N SER A 8 -4.07 -13.87 -23.54
CA SER A 8 -4.87 -14.25 -24.69
C SER A 8 -4.57 -15.67 -25.21
N MET A 9 -3.49 -16.29 -24.70
CA MET A 9 -3.15 -17.67 -25.03
C MET A 9 -4.24 -18.65 -24.57
N TRP A 10 -4.26 -19.84 -25.19
CA TRP A 10 -5.20 -20.89 -24.82
C TRP A 10 -5.00 -21.38 -23.38
N GLY A 11 -6.11 -21.54 -22.67
CA GLY A 11 -6.15 -22.14 -21.32
C GLY A 11 -7.09 -21.38 -20.40
N SER A 12 -7.87 -22.11 -19.59
CA SER A 12 -8.85 -21.53 -18.66
C SER A 12 -8.23 -20.54 -17.66
N ASP A 13 -6.98 -20.80 -17.26
CA ASP A 13 -6.30 -20.04 -16.21
C ASP A 13 -5.53 -18.82 -16.75
N GLN A 14 -5.43 -18.69 -18.08
CA GLN A 14 -4.69 -17.60 -18.72
C GLN A 14 -5.34 -16.25 -18.43
N ALA A 15 -6.67 -16.18 -18.55
CA ALA A 15 -7.44 -14.96 -18.26
C ALA A 15 -7.27 -14.46 -16.82
N ALA A 16 -6.96 -15.33 -15.84
CA ALA A 16 -6.76 -14.96 -14.44
C ALA A 16 -5.29 -14.75 -14.04
N SER A 17 -4.34 -15.01 -14.95
CA SER A 17 -2.90 -14.94 -14.69
C SER A 17 -2.35 -13.51 -14.74
N LEU A 18 -1.20 -13.29 -14.10
CA LEU A 18 -0.44 -12.03 -14.17
C LEU A 18 0.60 -12.10 -15.29
N GLU A 19 0.61 -11.06 -16.13
CA GLU A 19 1.68 -10.81 -17.08
C GLU A 19 2.89 -10.12 -16.44
N PRO A 20 4.05 -10.03 -17.13
CA PRO A 20 5.26 -9.41 -16.57
C PRO A 20 5.03 -8.00 -16.00
N ALA A 21 4.19 -7.18 -16.64
CA ALA A 21 3.83 -5.86 -16.14
C ALA A 21 3.03 -5.94 -14.82
N GLY A 22 2.09 -6.88 -14.73
CA GLY A 22 1.30 -7.13 -13.52
C GLY A 22 2.15 -7.60 -12.35
N VAL A 23 3.15 -8.46 -12.60
CA VAL A 23 4.10 -8.90 -11.57
C VAL A 23 4.95 -7.72 -11.08
N LYS A 24 5.48 -6.89 -11.98
CA LYS A 24 6.25 -5.69 -11.60
C LYS A 24 5.44 -4.73 -10.72
N LEU A 25 4.19 -4.48 -11.09
CA LEU A 25 3.29 -3.62 -10.33
C LEU A 25 2.98 -4.21 -8.95
N LEU A 26 2.69 -5.52 -8.88
CA LEU A 26 2.42 -6.22 -7.63
C LEU A 26 3.61 -6.08 -6.66
N THR A 27 4.82 -6.38 -7.13
CA THR A 27 6.03 -6.28 -6.28
C THR A 27 6.28 -4.84 -5.84
N ALA A 28 6.10 -3.85 -6.72
CA ALA A 28 6.26 -2.44 -6.35
C ALA A 28 5.26 -2.01 -5.26
N ASN A 29 4.00 -2.45 -5.37
CA ASN A 29 2.96 -2.13 -4.40
C ASN A 29 3.19 -2.80 -3.05
N ILE A 30 3.61 -4.08 -3.04
CA ILE A 30 3.97 -4.78 -1.80
C ILE A 30 5.06 -4.01 -1.06
N ARG A 31 6.14 -3.62 -1.74
CA ARG A 31 7.25 -2.87 -1.12
C ARG A 31 6.84 -1.49 -0.61
N ARG A 32 5.92 -0.82 -1.31
CA ARG A 32 5.35 0.47 -0.85
C ARG A 32 4.49 0.26 0.39
N LEU A 33 3.67 -0.79 0.40
CA LEU A 33 2.81 -1.14 1.52
C LEU A 33 3.63 -1.49 2.77
N GLU A 34 4.68 -2.29 2.64
CA GLU A 34 5.60 -2.60 3.75
C GLU A 34 6.16 -1.34 4.39
N LYS A 35 6.57 -0.36 3.57
CA LYS A 35 7.03 0.96 4.08
C LYS A 35 5.91 1.75 4.74
N ALA A 36 4.72 1.75 4.15
CA ALA A 36 3.57 2.50 4.67
C ALA A 36 3.02 1.93 5.98
N LEU A 37 3.09 0.61 6.17
CA LEU A 37 2.69 -0.06 7.41
C LEU A 37 3.58 0.35 8.60
N GLY A 38 4.84 0.69 8.34
CA GLY A 38 5.77 1.16 9.36
C GLY A 38 6.09 0.07 10.39
N ASN A 39 6.26 0.48 11.65
CA ASN A 39 6.69 -0.39 12.75
C ASN A 39 5.54 -0.90 13.63
N GLY A 40 4.29 -0.59 13.29
CA GLY A 40 3.11 -0.97 14.08
C GLY A 40 2.97 -0.26 15.44
N ILE A 41 3.87 0.66 15.78
CA ILE A 41 3.81 1.43 17.03
C ILE A 41 3.07 2.73 16.74
N LYS A 42 1.96 2.97 17.45
CA LYS A 42 1.22 4.22 17.35
C LYS A 42 2.05 5.35 17.97
N GLY A 43 2.46 6.32 17.16
CA GLY A 43 3.17 7.52 17.57
C GLY A 43 2.65 8.75 16.84
N VAL A 44 2.95 9.94 17.38
CA VAL A 44 2.67 11.22 16.70
C VAL A 44 3.89 11.56 15.85
N LEU A 45 3.68 11.77 14.56
CA LEU A 45 4.73 12.22 13.66
C LEU A 45 5.09 13.68 13.95
N ASP A 46 6.34 14.07 13.71
CA ASP A 46 6.76 15.46 13.97
C ASP A 46 5.96 16.47 13.12
N ALA A 47 5.57 16.08 11.90
CA ALA A 47 4.69 16.87 11.04
C ALA A 47 3.28 17.05 11.62
N GLU A 48 2.78 16.10 12.42
CA GLU A 48 1.44 16.14 13.03
C GLU A 48 1.40 17.01 14.29
N ARG A 49 2.55 17.32 14.90
CA ARG A 49 2.62 18.10 16.16
C ARG A 49 1.99 19.48 16.02
N SER A 50 2.27 20.20 14.92
CA SER A 50 1.74 21.55 14.71
C SER A 50 0.20 21.54 14.60
N ALA A 51 -0.36 20.59 13.84
CA ALA A 51 -1.80 20.42 13.72
C ALA A 51 -2.44 20.06 15.08
N MET A 52 -1.81 19.17 15.84
CA MET A 52 -2.24 18.80 17.19
C MET A 52 -2.28 20.02 18.13
N HIS A 53 -1.26 20.88 18.13
CA HIS A 53 -1.25 22.09 18.96
C HIS A 53 -2.34 23.09 18.56
N LYS A 54 -2.58 23.26 17.26
CA LYS A 54 -3.59 24.19 16.75
C LYS A 54 -5.02 23.76 17.07
N LEU A 55 -5.31 22.45 16.98
CA LEU A 55 -6.68 21.93 17.04
C LEU A 55 -7.10 21.44 18.44
N ARG A 56 -6.14 21.28 19.36
CA ARG A 56 -6.43 20.84 20.71
C ARG A 56 -7.17 21.94 21.48
N ARG A 57 -8.44 21.70 21.81
CA ARG A 57 -9.20 22.56 22.73
C ARG A 57 -8.51 22.56 24.10
N ARG A 58 -8.28 23.75 24.66
CA ARG A 58 -8.09 23.90 26.10
C ARG A 58 -9.50 23.91 26.71
N SER A 59 -9.74 23.07 27.70
CA SER A 59 -10.97 23.15 28.49
C SER A 59 -10.84 24.39 29.36
N ASP A 60 -11.46 25.48 28.92
CA ASP A 60 -11.74 26.62 29.77
C ASP A 60 -12.98 26.25 30.61
N PHE A 61 -12.75 25.49 31.68
CA PHE A 61 -13.69 25.31 32.80
C PHE A 61 -12.92 25.57 34.09
#